data_AF-A0A376EE18-F1
#
_entry.id   AF-A0A376EE18-F1
#
_cell.length_a   1.000
_cell.length_b   1.000
_cell.length_c   1.000
_cell.angle_alpha   90.00
_cell.angle_beta   90.00
_cell.angle_gamma   90.00
#
_symmetry.space_group_name_H-M   'P 1'
#
loop_
_entity.id
_entity.type
_entity.pdbx_description
1 polymer ?
#
loop_
_entity_poly.entity_id
_entity_poly.type
_entity_poly.pdbx_seq_one_letter_code
_entity_poly.pdbx_strand_id
1 'polypeptide(L)'
;MESYWEQKFISLLHKTPKTKEEVQEMENARIEFEKELNNETFELLNEIKKNGLILTNIWDLVNTKDSYVEAIEPLTKHLLLPYHHRNKEGIIRALGVKQSGVTTLRALLVEYPNCSNKYISDAIIFSIFNIIKPNNAKKLFEQTKESDSLLRDILQIFIDNKKTNVNQFYRLFIENFEQRLVFQTLK
;
A
#
# COMPACT_ATOMS: atom_id res chain seq x y z
N MET A 1 11.27 -10.80 -11.06
CA MET A 1 11.40 -12.24 -11.30
C MET A 1 11.13 -12.90 -9.96
N GLU A 2 10.13 -13.78 -9.88
CA GLU A 2 9.77 -14.44 -8.62
C GLU A 2 10.94 -15.24 -8.07
N SER A 3 11.14 -15.24 -6.76
CA SER A 3 12.26 -15.96 -6.15
C SER A 3 12.04 -17.47 -6.23
N TYR A 4 13.10 -18.26 -6.00
CA TYR A 4 12.98 -19.71 -5.92
C TYR A 4 12.00 -20.15 -4.83
N TRP A 5 12.08 -19.54 -3.63
CA TRP A 5 11.24 -19.91 -2.51
C TRP A 5 9.79 -19.47 -2.70
N GLU A 6 9.55 -18.33 -3.37
CA GLU A 6 8.22 -17.91 -3.80
C GLU A 6 7.59 -18.95 -4.73
N GLN A 7 8.27 -19.30 -5.83
CA GLN A 7 7.77 -20.27 -6.80
C GLN A 7 7.53 -21.63 -6.15
N LYS A 8 8.45 -22.08 -5.29
CA LYS A 8 8.31 -23.32 -4.55
C LYS A 8 7.08 -23.28 -3.63
N PHE A 9 6.92 -22.22 -2.84
CA PHE A 9 5.78 -22.07 -1.93
C PHE A 9 4.44 -22.05 -2.69
N ILE A 10 4.34 -21.24 -3.76
CA ILE A 10 3.14 -21.17 -4.61
C ILE A 10 2.82 -22.54 -5.22
N SER A 11 3.82 -23.27 -5.73
CA SER A 11 3.59 -24.60 -6.30
C SER A 11 3.09 -25.62 -5.27
N LEU A 12 3.49 -25.49 -4.01
CA LEU A 12 3.03 -26.34 -2.91
C LEU A 12 1.63 -25.95 -2.43
N LEU A 13 1.23 -24.67 -2.48
CA LEU A 13 -0.14 -24.24 -2.15
C LEU A 13 -1.21 -24.86 -3.06
N HIS A 14 -0.87 -25.14 -4.33
CA HIS A 14 -1.78 -25.81 -5.26
C HIS A 14 -1.90 -27.33 -5.02
N LYS A 15 -1.07 -27.90 -4.14
CA LYS A 15 -1.15 -29.30 -3.74
C LYS A 15 -1.83 -29.37 -2.37
N THR A 16 -2.93 -30.13 -2.26
CA THR A 16 -3.47 -30.46 -0.94
C THR A 16 -2.53 -31.47 -0.28
N PRO A 17 -1.80 -31.11 0.80
CA PRO A 17 -0.88 -32.04 1.43
C PRO A 17 -1.67 -33.18 2.08
N LYS A 18 -1.19 -34.42 1.89
CA LYS A 18 -1.77 -35.66 2.39
C LYS A 18 -0.90 -36.31 3.46
N THR A 19 0.39 -35.98 3.51
CA THR A 19 1.32 -36.52 4.50
C THR A 19 1.92 -35.44 5.39
N LYS A 20 2.51 -35.85 6.52
CA LYS A 20 3.20 -34.92 7.43
C LYS A 20 4.44 -34.31 6.77
N GLU A 21 5.12 -35.08 5.93
CA GLU A 21 6.30 -34.64 5.20
C GLU A 21 5.96 -33.53 4.20
N GLU A 22 4.83 -33.66 3.49
CA GLU A 22 4.33 -32.63 2.57
C GLU A 22 3.93 -31.34 3.31
N VAL A 23 3.30 -31.46 4.49
CA VAL A 23 3.01 -30.29 5.34
C VAL A 23 4.31 -29.61 5.78
N GLN A 24 5.31 -30.38 6.21
CA GLN A 24 6.59 -29.83 6.64
C GLN A 24 7.34 -29.15 5.49
N GLU A 25 7.28 -29.71 4.28
CA GLU A 25 7.90 -29.09 3.10
C GLU A 25 7.24 -27.75 2.77
N MET A 26 5.91 -27.68 2.80
CA MET A 26 5.16 -26.44 2.58
C MET A 26 5.50 -25.39 3.63
N GLU A 27 5.59 -25.77 4.91
CA GLU A 27 5.96 -24.86 5.99
C GLU A 27 7.41 -24.36 5.85
N ASN A 28 8.34 -25.23 5.48
CA ASN A 28 9.72 -24.83 5.21
C ASN A 28 9.80 -23.83 4.06
N ALA A 29 9.08 -24.07 2.95
CA ALA A 29 9.02 -23.13 1.83
C ALA A 29 8.41 -21.79 2.23
N ARG A 30 7.36 -21.80 3.06
CA ARG A 30 6.75 -20.59 3.63
C ARG A 30 7.75 -19.78 4.44
N ILE A 31 8.48 -20.43 5.34
CA ILE A 31 9.47 -19.80 6.23
C ILE A 31 10.60 -19.18 5.42
N GLU A 32 11.15 -19.89 4.43
CA GLU A 32 12.24 -19.36 3.60
C GLU A 32 11.77 -18.19 2.74
N PHE A 33 10.57 -18.26 2.16
CA PHE A 33 10.01 -17.13 1.43
C PHE A 33 9.76 -15.92 2.34
N GLU A 34 9.27 -16.14 3.56
CA GLU A 34 9.09 -15.08 4.55
C GLU A 34 10.41 -14.41 4.95
N LYS A 35 11.51 -15.18 5.06
CA LYS A 35 12.85 -14.62 5.29
C LYS A 35 13.30 -13.70 4.15
N GLU A 36 13.07 -14.09 2.89
CA GLU A 36 13.41 -13.24 1.74
C GLU A 36 12.65 -11.91 1.79
N LEU A 37 11.35 -11.95 2.10
CA LEU A 37 10.52 -10.76 2.23
C LEU A 37 10.97 -9.86 3.40
N ASN A 38 11.35 -10.45 4.52
CA ASN A 38 11.84 -9.70 5.69
C ASN A 38 13.21 -9.06 5.41
N ASN A 39 14.09 -9.77 4.69
CA ASN A 39 15.39 -9.23 4.30
C ASN A 39 15.23 -8.02 3.37
N GLU A 40 14.29 -8.08 2.42
CA GLU A 40 14.01 -6.96 1.52
C GLU A 40 13.55 -5.69 2.28
N THR A 41 12.79 -5.85 3.36
CA THR A 41 12.25 -4.73 4.17
C THR A 41 13.15 -4.30 5.33
N PHE A 42 14.34 -4.90 5.49
CA PHE A 42 15.23 -4.67 6.62
C PHE A 42 15.55 -3.18 6.85
N GLU A 43 15.94 -2.46 5.80
CA GLU A 43 16.28 -1.03 5.91
C GLU A 43 15.08 -0.18 6.35
N LEU A 44 13.89 -0.45 5.80
CA LEU A 44 12.65 0.23 6.19
C LEU A 44 12.31 -0.02 7.66
N LEU A 45 12.39 -1.28 8.11
CA LEU A 45 12.12 -1.63 9.51
C LEU A 45 13.13 -0.96 10.46
N ASN A 46 14.39 -0.83 10.05
CA ASN A 46 15.40 -0.09 10.82
C ASN A 46 15.13 1.41 10.87
N GLU A 47 14.69 2.04 9.78
CA GLU A 47 14.25 3.44 9.79
C GLU A 47 13.07 3.66 10.75
N ILE A 48 12.06 2.79 10.69
CA ILE A 48 10.90 2.84 11.60
C ILE A 48 11.34 2.63 13.07
N LYS A 49 12.25 1.70 13.32
CA LYS A 49 12.81 1.43 14.65
C LYS A 49 13.54 2.64 15.24
N LYS A 50 14.29 3.39 14.42
CA LYS A 50 14.95 4.63 14.86
C LYS A 50 13.94 5.70 15.31
N ASN A 51 12.72 5.65 14.81
CA ASN A 51 11.62 6.52 15.23
C ASN A 51 10.83 5.96 16.43
N GLY A 52 11.29 4.87 17.06
CA GLY A 52 10.75 4.36 18.31
C GLY A 52 9.74 3.21 18.18
N LEU A 53 9.49 2.70 16.98
CA LEU A 53 8.53 1.61 16.76
C LEU A 53 9.24 0.32 16.33
N ILE A 54 9.09 -0.75 17.13
CA ILE A 54 9.70 -2.04 16.86
C ILE A 54 8.66 -2.96 16.21
N LEU A 55 8.98 -3.45 15.01
CA LEU A 55 8.12 -4.32 14.21
C LEU A 55 8.88 -5.57 13.82
N THR A 56 8.17 -6.68 13.69
CA THR A 56 8.70 -7.93 13.13
C THR A 56 8.71 -7.86 11.61
N ASN A 57 7.62 -7.35 11.02
CA ASN A 57 7.48 -7.11 9.59
C ASN A 57 6.45 -6.00 9.33
N ILE A 58 6.29 -5.60 8.06
CA ILE A 58 5.36 -4.51 7.68
C ILE A 58 3.89 -4.85 7.97
N TRP A 59 3.51 -6.12 7.94
CA TRP A 59 2.13 -6.54 8.20
C TRP A 59 1.69 -6.32 9.65
N ASP A 60 2.62 -6.17 10.59
CA ASP A 60 2.31 -5.74 11.96
C ASP A 60 1.57 -4.39 11.96
N LEU A 61 1.95 -3.45 11.08
CA LEU A 61 1.29 -2.15 10.93
C LEU A 61 -0.10 -2.26 10.29
N VAL A 62 -0.27 -3.20 9.36
CA VAL A 62 -1.56 -3.43 8.70
C VAL A 62 -2.58 -4.03 9.68
N ASN A 63 -2.11 -4.85 10.62
CA ASN A 63 -2.95 -5.62 11.53
C ASN A 63 -3.15 -4.96 12.91
N THR A 64 -2.32 -3.97 13.27
CA THR A 64 -2.47 -3.26 14.54
C THR A 64 -3.64 -2.26 14.53
N LYS A 65 -4.19 -2.02 15.72
CA LYS A 65 -5.14 -0.92 15.96
C LYS A 65 -4.45 0.31 16.56
N ASP A 66 -3.21 0.16 16.99
CA ASP A 66 -2.44 1.24 17.60
C ASP A 66 -2.03 2.26 16.54
N SER A 67 -1.82 3.50 16.98
CA SER A 67 -1.31 4.55 16.11
C SER A 67 0.18 4.34 15.86
N TYR A 68 0.63 4.58 14.63
CA TYR A 68 2.03 4.46 14.19
C TYR A 68 2.45 5.65 13.32
N VAL A 69 2.21 6.87 13.80
CA VAL A 69 2.46 8.11 13.03
C VAL A 69 3.94 8.20 12.63
N GLU A 70 4.81 7.70 13.49
CA GLU A 70 6.27 7.63 13.38
C GLU A 70 6.74 6.80 12.17
N ALA A 71 5.89 5.87 11.69
CA ALA A 71 6.19 5.02 10.54
C ALA A 71 5.76 5.62 9.19
N ILE A 72 4.88 6.64 9.19
CA ILE A 72 4.26 7.17 7.96
C ILE A 72 5.31 7.77 7.01
N GLU A 73 6.25 8.55 7.53
CA GLU A 73 7.29 9.17 6.72
C GLU A 73 8.26 8.14 6.11
N PRO A 74 8.87 7.20 6.87
CA PRO A 74 9.64 6.10 6.31
C PRO A 74 8.87 5.29 5.26
N LEU A 75 7.63 4.89 5.54
CA LEU A 75 6.79 4.15 4.59
C LEU A 75 6.56 4.95 3.30
N THR A 76 6.29 6.24 3.40
CA THR A 76 6.05 7.12 2.24
C THR A 76 7.30 7.24 1.38
N LYS A 77 8.48 7.39 1.99
CA LYS A 77 9.77 7.44 1.29
C LYS A 77 10.08 6.12 0.56
N HIS A 78 9.77 5.00 1.21
CA HIS A 78 10.02 3.67 0.65
C HIS A 78 8.99 3.25 -0.40
N LEU A 79 7.88 3.98 -0.54
CA LEU A 79 6.82 3.65 -1.48
C LEU A 79 7.31 3.55 -2.93
N LEU A 80 8.31 4.33 -3.36
CA LEU A 80 8.81 4.33 -4.75
C LEU A 80 9.88 3.26 -5.03
N LEU A 81 10.31 2.50 -4.02
CA LEU A 81 11.33 1.47 -4.18
C LEU A 81 10.75 0.18 -4.81
N PRO A 82 11.58 -0.61 -5.52
CA PRO A 82 11.14 -1.79 -6.26
C PRO A 82 10.96 -3.03 -5.35
N TYR A 83 10.10 -2.91 -4.35
CA TYR A 83 9.74 -4.01 -3.45
C TYR A 83 9.00 -5.15 -4.17
N HIS A 84 9.17 -6.36 -3.67
CA HIS A 84 8.30 -7.49 -3.95
C HIS A 84 6.84 -7.11 -3.72
N HIS A 85 5.94 -7.59 -4.59
CA HIS A 85 4.54 -7.14 -4.63
C HIS A 85 3.83 -7.29 -3.27
N ARG A 86 4.13 -8.35 -2.51
CA ARG A 86 3.59 -8.58 -1.16
C ARG A 86 4.05 -7.53 -0.14
N ASN A 87 5.31 -7.11 -0.18
CA ASN A 87 5.84 -6.07 0.69
C ASN A 87 5.32 -4.69 0.26
N LYS A 88 5.25 -4.45 -1.06
CA LYS A 88 4.67 -3.24 -1.64
C LYS A 88 3.21 -3.05 -1.20
N GLU A 89 2.40 -4.10 -1.28
CA GLU A 89 1.01 -4.08 -0.80
C GLU A 89 0.95 -3.76 0.70
N GLY A 90 1.78 -4.41 1.52
CA GLY A 90 1.88 -4.14 2.95
C GLY A 90 2.18 -2.67 3.25
N ILE A 91 3.17 -2.08 2.57
CA ILE A 91 3.55 -0.66 2.71
C ILE A 91 2.38 0.24 2.35
N ILE A 92 1.74 0.01 1.19
CA ILE A 92 0.60 0.80 0.72
C ILE A 92 -0.55 0.76 1.72
N ARG A 93 -0.90 -0.44 2.20
CA ARG A 93 -2.00 -0.61 3.16
C ARG A 93 -1.70 0.00 4.51
N ALA A 94 -0.46 -0.09 5.00
CA ALA A 94 -0.03 0.60 6.21
C ALA A 94 -0.12 2.13 6.06
N LEU A 95 0.12 2.67 4.87
CA LEU A 95 -0.10 4.09 4.58
C LEU A 95 -1.58 4.49 4.51
N GLY A 96 -2.52 3.54 4.40
CA GLY A 96 -3.96 3.76 4.31
C GLY A 96 -4.65 4.21 5.61
N VAL A 97 -3.99 5.01 6.44
CA VAL A 97 -4.51 5.55 7.71
C VAL A 97 -4.81 7.04 7.62
N LYS A 98 -5.79 7.53 8.38
CA LYS A 98 -6.22 8.95 8.35
C LYS A 98 -5.11 9.96 8.70
N GLN A 99 -4.09 9.51 9.44
CA GLN A 99 -2.95 10.30 9.86
C GLN A 99 -1.99 10.56 8.69
N SER A 100 -2.06 9.75 7.63
CA SER A 100 -1.31 10.00 6.40
C SER A 100 -1.81 11.29 5.76
N GLY A 101 -0.86 12.11 5.32
CA GLY A 101 -1.15 13.45 4.83
C GLY A 101 -1.15 13.57 3.31
N VAL A 102 -1.21 14.82 2.84
CA VAL A 102 -1.14 15.15 1.40
C VAL A 102 0.14 14.61 0.75
N THR A 103 1.27 14.58 1.45
CA THR A 103 2.53 14.01 0.93
C THR A 103 2.37 12.54 0.57
N THR A 104 1.76 11.73 1.44
CA THR A 104 1.48 10.32 1.17
C THR A 104 0.49 10.15 0.03
N LEU A 105 -0.56 10.97 -0.03
CA LEU A 105 -1.52 10.93 -1.14
C LEU A 105 -0.86 11.21 -2.49
N ARG A 106 0.03 12.20 -2.56
CA ARG A 106 0.82 12.46 -3.78
C ARG A 106 1.66 11.25 -4.15
N ALA A 107 2.37 10.66 -3.20
CA ALA A 107 3.21 9.50 -3.45
C ALA A 107 2.40 8.29 -3.95
N LEU A 108 1.21 8.04 -3.36
CA LEU A 108 0.29 6.99 -3.81
C LEU A 108 -0.23 7.22 -5.25
N LEU A 109 -0.56 8.47 -5.59
CA LEU A 109 -0.99 8.83 -6.95
C LEU A 109 0.15 8.67 -7.97
N VAL A 110 1.39 9.04 -7.60
CA VAL A 110 2.57 8.84 -8.44
C VAL A 110 2.86 7.34 -8.65
N GLU A 111 2.66 6.52 -7.62
CA GLU A 111 2.93 5.08 -7.69
C GLU A 111 1.85 4.30 -8.49
N TYR A 112 0.60 4.76 -8.47
CA TYR A 112 -0.53 4.09 -9.14
C TYR A 112 -0.24 3.63 -10.58
N PRO A 113 0.22 4.50 -11.52
CA PRO A 113 0.47 4.10 -12.90
C PRO A 113 1.67 3.13 -13.07
N ASN A 114 2.53 2.99 -12.06
CA ASN A 114 3.69 2.09 -12.11
C ASN A 114 3.31 0.65 -11.67
N CYS A 115 2.09 0.44 -11.21
CA CYS A 115 1.63 -0.85 -10.72
C CYS A 115 1.25 -1.77 -11.88
N SER A 116 2.00 -2.85 -12.07
CA SER A 116 1.65 -3.92 -13.02
C SER A 116 0.70 -4.97 -12.43
N ASN A 117 0.49 -4.94 -11.11
CA ASN A 117 -0.32 -5.90 -10.37
C ASN A 117 -1.62 -5.26 -9.86
N LYS A 118 -2.77 -5.85 -10.23
CA LYS A 118 -4.11 -5.36 -9.84
C LYS A 118 -4.31 -5.27 -8.33
N TYR A 119 -3.75 -6.19 -7.54
CA TYR A 119 -3.87 -6.15 -6.09
C TYR A 119 -3.19 -4.91 -5.50
N ILE A 120 -2.07 -4.48 -6.09
CA ILE A 120 -1.37 -3.26 -5.69
C ILE A 120 -2.19 -2.02 -6.07
N SER A 121 -2.70 -1.94 -7.30
CA SER A 121 -3.54 -0.80 -7.72
C SER A 121 -4.81 -0.69 -6.87
N ASP A 122 -5.46 -1.81 -6.55
CA ASP A 122 -6.62 -1.86 -5.65
C ASP A 122 -6.25 -1.40 -4.23
N ALA A 123 -5.09 -1.83 -3.71
CA ALA A 123 -4.59 -1.39 -2.40
C ALA A 123 -4.32 0.12 -2.37
N ILE A 124 -3.83 0.71 -3.46
CA ILE A 124 -3.62 2.17 -3.56
C ILE A 124 -4.95 2.90 -3.49
N ILE A 125 -5.93 2.52 -4.31
CA ILE A 125 -7.26 3.16 -4.32
C ILE A 125 -7.90 3.06 -2.93
N PHE A 126 -7.83 1.88 -2.31
CA PHE A 126 -8.37 1.66 -0.97
C PHE A 126 -7.66 2.51 0.10
N SER A 127 -6.34 2.65 -0.01
CA SER A 127 -5.55 3.47 0.92
C SER A 127 -5.88 4.95 0.76
N ILE A 128 -5.95 5.45 -0.48
CA ILE A 128 -6.41 6.81 -0.78
C ILE A 128 -7.79 7.04 -0.15
N PHE A 129 -8.76 6.16 -0.39
CA PHE A 129 -10.11 6.24 0.19
C PHE A 129 -10.08 6.38 1.72
N ASN A 130 -9.26 5.57 2.41
CA ASN A 130 -9.18 5.60 3.87
C ASN A 130 -8.56 6.87 4.42
N ILE A 131 -7.58 7.44 3.70
CA ILE A 131 -6.94 8.71 4.06
C ILE A 131 -7.93 9.88 3.88
N ILE A 132 -8.64 9.92 2.75
CA ILE A 132 -9.51 11.04 2.35
C ILE A 132 -10.94 10.96 2.90
N LYS A 133 -11.22 10.04 3.83
CA LYS A 133 -12.56 9.87 4.43
C LYS A 133 -13.23 11.23 4.69
N PRO A 134 -14.56 11.35 4.52
CA PRO A 134 -15.24 12.65 4.40
C PRO A 134 -14.93 13.72 5.46
N ASN A 135 -14.59 13.32 6.68
CA ASN A 135 -14.21 14.23 7.76
C ASN A 135 -12.77 14.78 7.67
N ASN A 136 -11.93 14.21 6.81
CA ASN A 136 -10.54 14.61 6.58
C ASN A 136 -10.34 15.35 5.24
N ALA A 137 -11.23 15.15 4.26
CA ALA A 137 -11.08 15.70 2.91
C ALA A 137 -10.88 17.21 2.87
N LYS A 138 -11.68 17.99 3.61
CA LYS A 138 -11.56 19.46 3.66
C LYS A 138 -10.22 19.91 4.23
N LYS A 139 -9.77 19.30 5.34
CA LYS A 139 -8.48 19.58 5.97
C LYS A 139 -7.33 19.29 5.00
N LEU A 140 -7.39 18.15 4.30
CA LEU A 140 -6.38 17.79 3.31
C LEU A 140 -6.38 18.75 2.13
N PHE A 141 -7.56 19.20 1.68
CA PHE A 141 -7.69 20.15 0.57
C PHE A 141 -7.00 21.48 0.88
N GLU A 142 -7.16 22.00 2.10
CA GLU A 142 -6.50 23.23 2.57
C GLU A 142 -4.95 23.12 2.60
N GLN A 143 -4.42 21.90 2.66
CA GLN A 143 -2.97 21.61 2.63
C GLN A 143 -2.42 21.38 1.22
N THR A 144 -3.27 21.37 0.19
CA THR A 144 -2.86 21.20 -1.21
C THR A 144 -2.36 22.51 -1.82
N LYS A 145 -1.48 22.40 -2.81
CA LYS A 145 -1.02 23.48 -3.68
C LYS A 145 -1.87 23.50 -4.94
N GLU A 146 -1.88 24.61 -5.68
CA GLU A 146 -2.58 24.70 -6.98
C GLU A 146 -2.06 23.68 -8.00
N SER A 147 -0.77 23.33 -7.92
CA SER A 147 -0.15 22.30 -8.76
C SER A 147 -0.73 20.90 -8.52
N ASP A 148 -1.39 20.66 -7.39
CA ASP A 148 -1.99 19.36 -7.04
C ASP A 148 -3.38 19.16 -7.66
N SER A 149 -3.58 19.59 -8.91
CA SER A 149 -4.90 19.66 -9.57
C SER A 149 -5.70 18.34 -9.45
N LEU A 150 -5.08 17.21 -9.79
CA LEU A 150 -5.73 15.90 -9.69
C LEU A 150 -6.13 15.54 -8.26
N LEU A 151 -5.24 15.77 -7.29
CA LEU A 151 -5.51 15.48 -5.88
C LEU A 151 -6.63 16.38 -5.35
N ARG A 152 -6.67 17.65 -5.76
CA ARG A 152 -7.75 18.58 -5.42
C ARG A 152 -9.09 18.09 -5.96
N ASP A 153 -9.14 17.61 -7.20
CA ASP A 153 -10.36 17.06 -7.80
C ASP A 153 -10.85 15.81 -7.06
N ILE A 154 -9.93 14.91 -6.70
CA ILE A 154 -10.24 13.73 -5.87
C ILE A 154 -10.83 14.13 -4.52
N LEU A 155 -10.21 15.09 -3.83
CA LEU A 155 -10.68 15.58 -2.53
C LEU A 155 -12.04 16.28 -2.64
N GLN A 156 -12.27 17.02 -3.72
CA GLN A 156 -13.53 17.74 -3.96
C GLN A 156 -14.73 16.79 -4.03
N ILE A 157 -14.59 15.59 -4.61
CA ILE A 157 -15.65 14.57 -4.61
C ILE A 157 -16.14 14.27 -3.19
N PHE A 158 -15.25 14.16 -2.21
CA PHE A 158 -15.61 13.84 -0.82
C PHE A 158 -16.16 15.05 -0.07
N ILE A 159 -15.72 16.26 -0.43
CA ILE A 159 -16.25 17.51 0.10
C ILE A 159 -17.72 17.66 -0.33
N ASP A 160 -18.01 17.39 -1.60
CA ASP A 160 -19.35 17.52 -2.18
C ASP A 160 -20.25 16.33 -1.79
N ASN A 161 -19.68 15.12 -1.70
CA ASN A 161 -20.41 13.88 -1.45
C ASN A 161 -19.93 13.18 -0.17
N LYS A 162 -20.36 13.70 0.98
CA LYS A 162 -19.96 13.19 2.32
C LYS A 162 -20.38 11.74 2.63
N LYS A 163 -21.19 11.10 1.78
CA LYS A 163 -21.68 9.72 1.95
C LYS A 163 -21.06 8.72 0.98
N THR A 164 -20.00 9.11 0.26
CA THR A 164 -19.34 8.24 -0.72
C THR A 164 -18.78 6.99 -0.03
N ASN A 165 -19.23 5.82 -0.45
CA ASN A 165 -18.67 4.54 -0.01
C ASN A 165 -17.51 4.08 -0.91
N VAL A 166 -16.78 3.05 -0.47
CA VAL A 166 -15.59 2.55 -1.18
C VAL A 166 -15.89 2.11 -2.63
N ASN A 167 -17.03 1.45 -2.88
CA ASN A 167 -17.38 0.96 -4.21
C ASN A 167 -17.79 2.09 -5.16
N GLN A 168 -18.39 3.16 -4.62
CA GLN A 168 -18.68 4.38 -5.37
C GLN A 168 -17.38 5.11 -5.68
N PHE A 169 -16.50 5.27 -4.70
CA PHE A 169 -15.21 5.92 -4.92
C PHE A 169 -14.35 5.17 -5.94
N TYR A 170 -14.29 3.83 -5.85
CA TYR A 170 -13.53 3.02 -6.80
C TYR A 170 -13.98 3.27 -8.24
N ARG A 171 -15.30 3.23 -8.50
CA ARG A 171 -15.86 3.54 -9.82
C ARG A 171 -15.53 4.94 -10.28
N LEU A 172 -15.76 5.94 -9.42
CA LEU A 172 -15.43 7.33 -9.72
C LEU A 172 -13.93 7.51 -10.03
N PHE A 173 -13.06 6.79 -9.33
CA PHE A 173 -11.63 6.88 -9.53
C PHE A 173 -11.20 6.36 -10.90
N ILE A 174 -11.67 5.17 -11.27
CA ILE A 174 -11.39 4.57 -12.57
C ILE A 174 -11.98 5.42 -13.70
N GLU A 175 -13.24 5.84 -13.57
CA GLU A 175 -13.95 6.58 -14.63
C GLU A 175 -13.40 8.00 -14.86
N ASN A 176 -12.92 8.68 -13.81
CA ASN A 176 -12.62 10.12 -13.88
C ASN A 176 -11.13 10.47 -13.68
N PHE A 177 -10.32 9.58 -13.11
CA PHE A 177 -8.94 9.92 -12.69
C PHE A 177 -7.86 9.02 -13.27
N GLU A 178 -8.14 7.73 -13.51
CA GLU A 178 -7.13 6.77 -13.98
C GLU A 178 -6.41 7.25 -15.24
N GLN A 179 -7.14 7.70 -16.26
CA GLN A 179 -6.52 8.19 -17.50
C GLN A 179 -5.60 9.39 -17.26
N ARG A 180 -5.97 10.29 -16.33
CA ARG A 180 -5.18 11.49 -16.02
C ARG A 180 -3.85 11.15 -15.35
N LEU A 181 -3.80 10.05 -14.59
CA LEU A 181 -2.57 9.55 -13.97
C LEU A 181 -1.60 8.98 -15.00
N VAL A 182 -2.11 8.21 -15.96
CA VAL A 182 -1.29 7.64 -17.05
C VAL A 182 -0.65 8.73 -17.92
N PHE A 183 -1.35 9.84 -18.17
CA PHE A 183 -0.79 10.95 -18.95
C PHE A 183 0.24 11.80 -18.19
N GLN A 184 0.24 11.78 -16.86
CA GLN A 184 1.20 12.53 -16.06
C GLN A 184 2.59 11.87 -16.02
N THR A 185 2.68 10.54 -16.21
CA THR A 185 3.94 9.80 -16.21
C THR A 185 4.60 9.68 -17.58
N LEU A 186 3.93 10.12 -18.66
CA LEU A 186 4.44 10.13 -20.04
C LEU A 186 5.14 11.46 -20.43
N LYS A 187 5.31 12.38 -19.49
CA LYS A 187 6.04 13.66 -19.66
C LYS A 187 7.29 13.67 -18.80
#